data_AF-A0A2T4MWS2-F1
#
_entry.id   AF-A0A2T4MWS2-F1
#
_cell.length_a   1.000
_cell.length_b   1.000
_cell.length_c   1.000
_cell.angle_alpha   90.00
_cell.angle_beta   90.00
_cell.angle_gamma   90.00
#
_symmetry.space_group_name_H-M   'P 1'
#
loop_
_entity.id
_entity.type
_entity.pdbx_description
1 polymer ?
#
loop_
_entity_poly.entity_id
_entity_poly.type
_entity_poly.pdbx_seq_one_letter_code
_entity_poly.pdbx_strand_id
1 'polypeptide(L)'
;MEKTLKELIQAIHIGCKEQGRSDEFFHRAIIFLMEWELDFSMVGNGWIDNDPETLNAISEDDVQVNEFNQFFKEIGIIGWYNKE
;
A
#
# COMPACT_ATOMS: atom_id res chain seq x y z
N MET A 1 6.23 11.51 -12.93
CA MET A 1 5.68 12.40 -11.88
C MET A 1 5.12 11.50 -10.82
N GLU A 2 5.53 11.70 -9.57
CA GLU A 2 5.01 10.94 -8.43
C GLU A 2 3.56 11.36 -8.16
N LYS A 3 2.68 10.40 -7.88
CA LYS A 3 1.26 10.68 -7.57
C LYS A 3 1.19 11.37 -6.22
N THR A 4 0.35 12.39 -6.09
CA THR A 4 0.03 13.01 -4.80
C THR A 4 -0.81 12.07 -3.93
N LEU A 5 -0.79 12.26 -2.61
CA LEU A 5 -1.67 11.52 -1.68
C LEU A 5 -3.15 11.56 -2.10
N LYS A 6 -3.62 12.71 -2.60
CA LYS A 6 -4.99 12.84 -3.10
C LYS A 6 -5.26 11.95 -4.30
N GLU A 7 -4.34 11.86 -5.24
CA GLU A 7 -4.46 11.00 -6.43
C GLU A 7 -4.38 9.52 -6.05
N LEU A 8 -3.57 9.17 -5.05
CA LEU A 8 -3.50 7.82 -4.49
C LEU A 8 -4.83 7.43 -3.84
N ILE A 9 -5.38 8.26 -2.94
CA ILE A 9 -6.68 8.02 -2.30
C ILE A 9 -7.79 7.90 -3.35
N GLN A 10 -7.77 8.73 -4.38
CA GLN A 10 -8.74 8.65 -5.49
C GLN A 10 -8.64 7.32 -6.24
N ALA A 11 -7.43 6.84 -6.51
CA ALA A 11 -7.22 5.53 -7.13
C ALA A 11 -7.71 4.38 -6.24
N ILE A 12 -7.46 4.42 -4.92
CA ILE A 12 -7.99 3.43 -3.96
C ILE A 12 -9.51 3.42 -3.99
N HIS A 13 -10.15 4.61 -3.95
CA HIS A 13 -11.61 4.73 -3.95
C HIS A 13 -12.23 4.18 -5.24
N ILE A 14 -11.64 4.48 -6.41
CA ILE A 14 -12.09 3.93 -7.70
C ILE A 14 -11.91 2.42 -7.72
N GLY A 15 -10.73 1.92 -7.35
CA GLY A 15 -10.43 0.50 -7.31
C GLY A 15 -11.36 -0.30 -6.38
N CYS A 16 -11.67 0.24 -5.19
CA CYS A 16 -12.63 -0.37 -4.28
C CYS A 16 -14.02 -0.48 -4.91
N LYS A 17 -14.47 0.57 -5.62
CA LYS A 17 -15.78 0.55 -6.31
C LYS A 17 -15.81 -0.46 -7.45
N GLU A 18 -14.77 -0.52 -8.27
CA GLU A 18 -14.69 -1.43 -9.40
C GLU A 18 -14.61 -2.89 -8.97
N GLN A 19 -13.95 -3.18 -7.84
CA GLN A 19 -13.81 -4.52 -7.28
C GLN A 19 -14.92 -4.90 -6.29
N GLY A 20 -15.90 -4.03 -6.02
CA GLY A 20 -16.98 -4.30 -5.05
C GLY A 20 -16.50 -4.46 -3.61
N ARG A 21 -15.40 -3.79 -3.23
CA ARG A 21 -14.86 -3.79 -1.86
C ARG A 21 -15.71 -2.91 -0.93
N SER A 22 -15.73 -3.23 0.35
CA SER A 22 -16.48 -2.48 1.36
C SER A 22 -15.83 -1.13 1.69
N ASP A 23 -16.61 -0.21 2.27
CA ASP A 23 -16.10 1.06 2.80
C ASP A 23 -15.05 0.82 3.91
N GLU A 24 -15.22 -0.25 4.70
CA GLU A 24 -14.24 -0.67 5.70
C GLU A 24 -12.89 -1.05 5.06
N PHE A 25 -12.92 -1.81 3.96
CA PHE A 25 -11.71 -2.15 3.21
C PHE A 25 -11.04 -0.90 2.64
N PHE A 26 -11.83 0.02 2.08
CA PHE A 26 -11.34 1.32 1.58
C PHE A 26 -10.59 2.11 2.67
N HIS A 27 -11.16 2.24 3.87
CA HIS A 27 -10.51 2.95 4.97
C HIS A 27 -9.22 2.26 5.43
N ARG A 28 -9.23 0.93 5.54
CA ARG A 28 -8.05 0.17 5.94
C ARG A 28 -6.93 0.25 4.89
N ALA A 29 -7.26 0.22 3.60
CA ALA A 29 -6.29 0.41 2.53
C ALA A 29 -5.63 1.81 2.59
N ILE A 30 -6.37 2.86 2.97
CA ILE A 30 -5.77 4.19 3.16
C ILE A 30 -4.83 4.20 4.36
N ILE A 31 -5.23 3.62 5.49
CA ILE A 31 -4.40 3.54 6.69
C ILE A 31 -3.11 2.78 6.39
N PHE A 32 -3.24 1.61 5.76
CA PHE A 32 -2.10 0.80 5.34
C PHE A 32 -1.14 1.56 4.43
N LEU A 33 -1.67 2.28 3.42
CA LEU A 33 -0.84 3.10 2.55
C LEU A 33 -0.08 4.18 3.34
N MET A 34 -0.71 4.82 4.32
CA MET A 34 -0.06 5.85 5.12
C MET A 34 1.00 5.28 6.07
N GLU A 35 0.73 4.13 6.70
CA GLU A 35 1.69 3.43 7.54
C GLU A 35 2.90 2.98 6.71
N TRP A 36 2.65 2.44 5.52
CA TRP A 36 3.68 2.11 4.54
C TRP A 36 4.55 3.32 4.19
N GLU A 37 3.96 4.41 3.70
CA GLU A 37 4.72 5.62 3.35
C GLU A 37 5.51 6.19 4.53
N LEU A 38 4.96 6.09 5.76
CA LEU A 38 5.65 6.50 6.98
C LEU A 38 6.84 5.60 7.29
N ASP A 39 6.66 4.28 7.26
CA ASP A 39 7.72 3.33 7.51
C ASP A 39 8.83 3.51 6.47
N PHE A 40 8.51 3.60 5.17
CA PHE A 40 9.48 3.91 4.11
C PHE A 40 10.31 5.16 4.41
N SER A 41 9.68 6.22 4.91
CA SER A 41 10.38 7.45 5.27
C SER A 41 11.35 7.29 6.45
N MET A 42 11.15 6.26 7.28
CA MET A 42 11.95 5.96 8.46
C MET A 42 13.08 4.94 8.19
N VAL A 43 12.90 4.00 7.26
CA VAL A 43 13.91 2.97 6.93
C VAL A 43 14.91 3.42 5.86
N GLY A 44 14.53 4.31 4.94
CA GLY A 44 15.38 4.70 3.80
C GLY A 44 15.57 6.21 3.66
N ASN A 45 16.80 6.64 3.35
CA ASN A 45 17.16 7.98 2.87
C ASN A 45 16.50 8.33 1.49
N GLY A 46 15.19 8.15 1.34
CA GLY A 46 14.45 8.48 0.11
C GLY A 46 14.64 7.50 -1.05
N TRP A 47 15.07 6.27 -0.79
CA TRP A 47 15.04 5.19 -1.78
C TRP A 47 13.96 4.19 -1.37
N ILE A 48 13.16 3.75 -2.34
CA ILE A 48 12.16 2.69 -2.17
C ILE A 48 12.92 1.38 -1.91
N ASP A 49 13.43 1.20 -0.69
CA ASP A 49 14.03 -0.04 -0.25
C ASP A 49 12.91 -0.92 0.32
N ASN A 50 12.42 -1.80 -0.56
CA ASN A 50 11.42 -2.80 -0.24
C ASN A 50 12.07 -3.97 0.52
N ASP A 51 12.67 -3.68 1.68
CA ASP A 51 13.46 -4.63 2.45
C ASP A 51 12.64 -5.36 3.53
N PRO A 52 13.13 -6.50 4.05
CA PRO A 52 12.44 -7.25 5.10
C PRO A 52 12.24 -6.48 6.40
N GLU A 53 13.03 -5.44 6.69
CA GLU A 53 12.90 -4.65 7.92
C GLU A 53 11.70 -3.71 7.81
N THR A 54 11.47 -3.13 6.64
CA THR A 54 10.27 -2.36 6.28
C THR A 54 9.01 -3.21 6.39
N LEU A 55 9.06 -4.45 5.86
CA LEU A 55 7.95 -5.40 5.98
C LEU A 55 7.67 -5.83 7.43
N ASN A 56 8.70 -5.94 8.27
CA ASN A 56 8.56 -6.27 9.69
C ASN A 56 8.11 -5.07 10.55
N ALA A 57 8.28 -3.84 10.09
CA ALA A 57 7.84 -2.63 10.79
C ALA A 57 6.32 -2.45 10.72
N ILE A 58 5.71 -2.90 9.61
CA ILE A 58 4.26 -2.88 9.42
C ILE A 58 3.65 -3.96 10.30
N SER A 59 2.97 -3.53 11.37
CA SER A 59 2.34 -4.38 12.38
C SER A 59 1.03 -5.02 11.88
N GLU A 60 1.02 -5.61 10.69
CA GLU A 60 -0.13 -6.33 10.14
C GLU A 60 0.18 -7.81 9.89
N ASP A 61 -0.85 -8.66 10.02
CA ASP A 61 -0.80 -10.08 9.65
C ASP A 61 -0.35 -10.23 8.19
N ASP A 62 0.56 -11.17 7.90
CA ASP A 62 1.09 -11.46 6.56
C ASP A 62 -0.04 -11.60 5.51
N VAL A 63 -1.21 -12.07 5.92
CA VAL A 63 -2.40 -12.17 5.07
C VAL A 63 -2.93 -10.80 4.63
N GLN A 64 -2.97 -9.81 5.53
CA GLN A 64 -3.45 -8.45 5.23
C GLN A 64 -2.45 -7.68 4.38
N VAL A 65 -1.16 -7.80 4.69
CA VAL A 65 -0.09 -7.22 3.87
C VAL A 65 -0.19 -7.72 2.43
N ASN A 66 -0.38 -9.03 2.24
CA ASN A 66 -0.56 -9.62 0.91
C ASN A 66 -1.85 -9.18 0.23
N GLU A 67 -2.96 -9.05 0.96
CA GLU A 67 -4.24 -8.57 0.42
C GLU A 67 -4.12 -7.13 -0.11
N PHE A 68 -3.54 -6.22 0.68
CA PHE A 68 -3.35 -4.84 0.27
C PHE A 68 -2.30 -4.69 -0.83
N ASN A 69 -1.22 -5.48 -0.79
CA ASN A 69 -0.24 -5.55 -1.87
C ASN A 69 -0.91 -5.90 -3.21
N GLN A 70 -1.64 -7.01 -3.25
CA GLN A 70 -2.34 -7.44 -4.47
C GLN A 70 -3.29 -6.36 -4.96
N PHE A 71 -4.10 -5.80 -4.06
CA PHE A 71 -5.01 -4.72 -4.38
C PHE A 71 -4.29 -3.51 -4.99
N PHE A 72 -3.23 -2.98 -4.35
CA PHE A 72 -2.49 -1.82 -4.86
C PHE A 72 -1.79 -2.08 -6.19
N LYS A 73 -1.34 -3.30 -6.42
CA LYS A 73 -0.75 -3.74 -7.70
C LYS A 73 -1.78 -3.71 -8.82
N GLU A 74 -2.98 -4.23 -8.56
CA GLU A 74 -4.09 -4.25 -9.52
C GLU A 74 -4.55 -2.84 -9.91
N ILE A 75 -4.56 -1.91 -8.97
CA ILE A 75 -5.03 -0.53 -9.21
C ILE A 75 -3.89 0.44 -9.61
N GLY A 76 -2.68 -0.08 -9.83
CA GLY A 76 -1.53 0.68 -10.32
C GLY A 76 -1.06 1.77 -9.35
N ILE A 77 -1.14 1.51 -8.04
CA ILE A 77 -0.62 2.37 -6.98
C ILE A 77 0.83 2.00 -6.64
N ILE A 78 1.13 0.71 -6.43
CA ILE A 78 2.49 0.24 -6.09
C ILE A 78 2.79 -1.06 -6.86
N GLY A 79 4.03 -1.22 -7.34
CA GLY A 79 4.56 -2.51 -7.80
C GLY A 79 5.49 -3.07 -6.73
N TRP A 80 5.07 -4.12 -6.02
CA TRP A 80 5.90 -4.79 -5.02
C TRP A 80 6.90 -5.73 -5.69
N TYR A 81 8.08 -5.90 -5.08
CA TYR A 81 9.02 -6.94 -5.48
C TYR A 81 8.43 -8.31 -5.17
N ASN A 82 8.19 -9.13 -6.21
CA ASN A 82 7.94 -10.55 -6.00
C ASN A 82 9.24 -11.16 -5.47
N LYS A 83 9.20 -11.73 -4.26
CA LYS A 83 10.26 -12.60 -3.76
C LYS A 83 10.10 -13.94 -4.50
N GLU A 84 10.70 -14.05 -5.68
CA GLU A 84 11.02 -15.38 -6.25
C GLU A 84 12.12 -16.03 -5.41
#